data_AF-A0A5C3KLF4-F1
#
_entry.id   AF-A0A5C3KLF4-F1
#
_cell.length_a   1.000
_cell.length_b   1.000
_cell.length_c   1.000
_cell.angle_alpha   90.00
_cell.angle_beta   90.00
_cell.angle_gamma   90.00
#
_symmetry.space_group_name_H-M   'P 1'
#
loop_
_entity.id
_entity.type
_entity.pdbx_description
1 polymer ?
#
loop_
_entity_poly.entity_id
_entity_poly.type
_entity_poly.pdbx_seq_one_letter_code
_entity_poly.pdbx_strand_id
1 'polypeptide(L)'
;TILKLKRLTCDLGDDIWKFILETCSQFNTKELLQEYQAHTHQAAKKVSAMGNNQKASSLGKQKVTLNINTYKFHALGNIIQSIKMFGTTDNYMSQGVSFSPLYGHHKLYSGMQK
;
A
#
# COMPACT_ATOMS: atom_id res chain seq x y z
N THR A 1 -30.33 2.74 4.85
CA THR A 1 -30.36 1.35 4.33
C THR A 1 -29.39 1.19 3.17
N ILE A 2 -28.90 -0.02 2.90
CA ILE A 2 -27.90 -0.43 1.89
C ILE A 2 -28.01 0.30 0.52
N LEU A 3 -29.21 0.64 0.06
CA LEU A 3 -29.42 1.42 -1.17
C LEU A 3 -28.80 2.82 -1.12
N LYS A 4 -28.87 3.51 0.03
CA LYS A 4 -28.23 4.82 0.24
C LYS A 4 -26.71 4.70 0.15
N LEU A 5 -26.15 3.63 0.70
CA LEU A 5 -24.72 3.35 0.60
C LEU A 5 -24.31 3.12 -0.85
N LYS A 6 -25.08 2.35 -1.63
CA LYS A 6 -24.82 2.14 -3.07
C LYS A 6 -24.71 3.46 -3.83
N ARG A 7 -25.70 4.34 -3.61
CA ARG A 7 -25.73 5.64 -4.27
C ARG A 7 -24.50 6.46 -3.90
N LEU A 8 -24.21 6.60 -2.61
CA LEU A 8 -23.07 7.38 -2.13
C LEU A 8 -21.73 6.87 -2.68
N THR A 9 -21.56 5.56 -2.81
CA THR A 9 -20.32 4.97 -3.33
C THR A 9 -20.17 5.15 -4.83
N CYS A 10 -21.29 5.19 -5.59
CA CYS A 10 -21.29 5.58 -6.99
C CYS A 10 -20.99 7.07 -7.16
N ASP A 11 -21.70 7.94 -6.43
CA ASP A 11 -21.54 9.39 -6.48
C ASP A 11 -20.07 9.77 -6.14
N LEU A 12 -19.49 9.15 -5.12
CA LEU A 12 -18.07 9.31 -4.77
C LEU A 12 -17.14 8.90 -5.91
N GLY A 13 -17.42 7.78 -6.58
CA GLY A 13 -16.65 7.32 -7.73
C GLY A 13 -16.67 8.33 -8.88
N ASP A 14 -17.85 8.87 -9.19
CA ASP A 14 -18.03 9.89 -10.23
C ASP A 14 -17.28 11.18 -9.88
N ASP A 15 -17.33 11.62 -8.62
CA ASP A 15 -16.64 12.82 -8.17
C ASP A 15 -15.11 12.66 -8.17
N ILE A 16 -14.60 11.46 -7.85
CA ILE A 16 -13.17 11.13 -8.00
C ILE A 16 -12.76 11.22 -9.48
N TRP A 17 -13.56 10.66 -10.38
CA TRP A 17 -13.29 10.73 -11.82
C TRP A 17 -13.27 12.17 -12.33
N LYS A 18 -14.25 13.00 -11.95
CA LYS A 18 -14.26 14.43 -12.28
C LYS A 18 -13.03 15.15 -11.73
N PHE A 19 -12.67 14.90 -10.47
CA PHE A 19 -11.47 15.50 -9.87
C PHE A 19 -10.20 15.17 -10.67
N ILE A 20 -10.07 13.96 -11.18
CA ILE A 20 -8.89 13.56 -11.96
C ILE A 20 -8.85 14.26 -13.31
N LEU A 21 -9.98 14.28 -14.01
CA LEU A 21 -10.06 14.84 -15.36
C LEU A 21 -9.90 16.36 -15.33
N GLU A 22 -10.58 17.02 -14.39
CA GLU A 22 -10.69 18.47 -14.35
C GLU A 22 -9.65 19.10 -13.43
N THR A 23 -9.40 18.54 -12.25
CA THR A 23 -8.49 19.15 -11.27
C THR A 23 -7.06 18.68 -11.46
N CYS A 24 -6.80 17.36 -11.52
CA CYS A 24 -5.42 16.88 -11.62
C CYS A 24 -4.71 17.33 -12.91
N SER A 25 -5.44 17.63 -13.99
CA SER A 25 -4.88 18.19 -15.22
C SER A 25 -4.35 19.62 -15.06
N GLN A 26 -4.90 20.39 -14.11
CA GLN A 26 -4.50 21.78 -13.85
C GLN A 26 -3.23 21.89 -12.98
N PHE A 27 -2.88 20.84 -12.23
CA PHE A 27 -1.73 20.87 -11.33
C PHE A 27 -0.57 20.02 -11.86
N ASN A 28 0.62 20.63 -11.95
CA ASN A 28 1.85 19.91 -12.25
C ASN A 28 2.48 19.36 -10.97
N THR A 29 1.94 18.27 -10.45
CA THR A 29 2.45 17.58 -9.26
C THR A 29 3.79 16.92 -9.53
N LYS A 30 4.74 17.14 -8.62
CA LYS A 30 6.09 16.56 -8.67
C LYS A 30 6.40 15.85 -7.37
N GLU A 31 7.33 14.91 -7.43
CA GLU A 31 7.83 14.21 -6.25
C GLU A 31 8.28 15.17 -5.15
N LEU A 32 8.00 14.80 -3.91
CA LEU A 32 8.60 15.47 -2.76
C LEU A 32 10.11 15.19 -2.75
N LEU A 33 10.89 16.06 -2.08
CA LEU A 33 12.33 15.86 -1.96
C LEU A 33 12.68 14.48 -1.36
N GLN A 34 11.92 14.06 -0.35
CA GLN A 34 12.13 12.76 0.32
C GLN A 34 11.85 11.58 -0.61
N GLU A 35 10.78 11.63 -1.40
CA GLU A 35 10.43 10.59 -2.39
C GLU A 35 11.50 10.50 -3.47
N TYR A 36 11.92 11.66 -3.99
CA TYR A 36 13.01 11.76 -4.97
C TYR A 36 14.33 11.15 -4.44
N GLN A 37 14.70 11.47 -3.19
CA GLN A 37 15.87 10.86 -2.53
C GLN A 37 15.72 9.35 -2.42
N ALA A 38 14.57 8.86 -1.94
CA ALA A 38 14.31 7.42 -1.84
C ALA A 38 14.41 6.71 -3.20
N HIS A 39 13.82 7.30 -4.26
CA HIS A 39 13.87 6.79 -5.62
C HIS A 39 15.31 6.73 -6.15
N THR A 40 16.09 7.80 -5.99
CA THR A 40 17.50 7.85 -6.44
C THR A 40 18.38 6.85 -5.69
N HIS A 41 18.19 6.67 -4.38
CA HIS A 41 18.89 5.65 -3.60
C HIS A 41 18.55 4.23 -4.08
N GLN A 42 17.29 3.94 -4.39
CA GLN A 42 16.89 2.64 -4.94
C GLN A 42 17.50 2.39 -6.33
N ALA A 43 17.49 3.41 -7.20
CA ALA A 43 18.10 3.32 -8.52
C ALA A 43 19.61 3.03 -8.41
N ALA A 44 20.32 3.73 -7.52
CA ALA A 44 21.74 3.51 -7.27
C ALA A 44 22.01 2.08 -6.76
N LYS A 45 21.20 1.55 -5.83
CA LYS A 45 21.31 0.16 -5.37
C LYS A 45 21.14 -0.85 -6.49
N LYS A 46 20.16 -0.64 -7.39
CA LYS A 46 19.93 -1.51 -8.55
C LYS A 46 21.10 -1.49 -9.53
N VAL A 47 21.66 -0.31 -9.81
CA VAL A 47 22.85 -0.17 -10.68
C VAL A 47 24.06 -0.86 -10.06
N SER A 48 24.33 -0.66 -8.76
CA SER A 48 25.42 -1.35 -8.07
C SER A 48 25.27 -2.87 -8.05
N ALA A 49 24.03 -3.37 -7.97
CA ALA A 49 23.75 -4.81 -8.01
C ALA A 49 23.93 -5.42 -9.42
N MET A 50 23.75 -4.63 -10.48
CA MET A 50 23.88 -5.08 -11.87
C MET A 50 25.34 -5.04 -12.39
N GLY A 51 26.30 -4.59 -11.59
CA GLY A 51 27.73 -4.53 -11.95
C GLY A 51 28.07 -3.59 -13.11
N ASN A 52 27.11 -2.80 -13.58
CA ASN A 52 27.27 -1.95 -14.76
C ASN A 52 27.64 -0.53 -14.32
N ASN A 53 28.79 -0.03 -14.80
CA ASN A 53 29.36 1.28 -14.41
C ASN A 53 28.65 2.47 -15.09
N GLN A 54 27.36 2.31 -15.38
CA GLN A 54 26.54 3.38 -15.96
C GLN A 54 26.08 4.28 -14.82
N LYS A 55 26.49 5.55 -14.85
CA LYS A 55 25.99 6.57 -13.91
C LYS A 55 24.46 6.51 -13.94
N ALA A 56 23.85 6.24 -12.79
CA ALA A 56 22.42 6.45 -12.62
C ALA A 56 22.14 7.89 -13.06
N SER A 57 21.45 8.08 -14.19
CA SER A 57 21.09 9.41 -14.65
C SER A 57 20.30 10.05 -13.51
N SER A 58 20.75 11.21 -13.02
CA SER A 58 19.97 11.98 -12.05
C SER A 58 18.78 12.59 -12.79
N LEU A 59 17.81 11.75 -13.12
CA LEU A 59 16.47 12.18 -13.50
C LEU A 59 16.01 13.05 -12.34
N GLY A 60 15.81 14.35 -12.54
CA GLY A 60 15.29 15.23 -11.50
C GLY A 60 13.91 14.78 -10.99
N LYS A 61 13.34 15.51 -10.02
CA LYS A 61 12.02 15.21 -9.47
C LYS A 61 11.01 14.88 -10.56
N GLN A 62 10.45 13.67 -10.51
CA GLN A 62 9.55 13.20 -11.55
C GLN A 62 8.17 13.86 -11.40
N LYS A 63 7.47 13.99 -12.53
CA LYS A 63 6.05 14.35 -12.51
C LYS A 63 5.28 13.15 -11.98
N VAL A 64 4.50 13.36 -10.92
CA VAL A 64 3.67 12.31 -10.31
C VAL A 64 2.23 12.56 -10.70
N THR A 65 1.52 11.52 -11.11
CA THR A 65 0.07 11.58 -11.37
C THR A 65 -0.67 10.75 -10.34
N LEU A 66 -1.91 11.13 -10.04
CA LEU A 66 -2.76 10.36 -9.14
C LEU A 66 -3.13 9.03 -9.80
N ASN A 67 -2.70 7.90 -9.19
CA ASN A 67 -3.04 6.58 -9.68
C ASN A 67 -4.32 6.05 -9.00
N ILE A 68 -5.40 5.96 -9.76
CA ILE A 68 -6.68 5.38 -9.31
C ILE A 68 -6.84 3.89 -9.60
N ASN A 69 -5.89 3.26 -10.29
CA ASN A 69 -5.92 1.83 -10.53
C ASN A 69 -5.47 1.04 -9.29
N THR A 70 -6.04 1.37 -8.13
CA THR A 70 -5.84 0.65 -6.88
C THR A 70 -7.12 -0.09 -6.51
N TYR A 71 -6.96 -1.21 -5.83
CA TYR A 71 -8.08 -2.06 -5.40
C TYR A 71 -9.18 -1.27 -4.70
N LYS A 72 -8.82 -0.24 -3.92
CA LYS A 72 -9.76 0.60 -3.16
C LYS A 72 -10.81 1.23 -4.07
N PHE A 73 -10.41 1.82 -5.21
CA PHE A 73 -11.34 2.47 -6.12
C PHE A 73 -12.21 1.47 -6.88
N HIS A 74 -11.64 0.34 -7.31
CA HIS A 74 -12.41 -0.74 -7.95
C HIS A 74 -13.42 -1.38 -7.00
N ALA A 75 -13.07 -1.48 -5.72
CA ALA A 75 -13.93 -2.04 -4.68
C ALA A 75 -15.10 -1.11 -4.32
N LEU A 76 -15.01 0.21 -4.55
CA LEU A 76 -16.11 1.15 -4.27
C LEU A 76 -17.38 0.82 -5.06
N GLY A 77 -17.27 0.30 -6.28
CA GLY A 77 -18.45 -0.15 -7.04
C GLY A 77 -19.08 -1.43 -6.47
N ASN A 78 -18.26 -2.28 -5.85
CA ASN A 78 -18.63 -3.63 -5.45
C ASN A 78 -18.87 -3.79 -3.94
N ILE A 79 -18.62 -2.74 -3.15
CA ILE A 79 -18.78 -2.69 -1.69
C ILE A 79 -20.13 -3.24 -1.22
N ILE A 80 -21.22 -2.95 -1.93
CA ILE A 80 -22.54 -3.46 -1.59
C ILE A 80 -22.65 -4.97 -1.79
N GLN A 81 -22.07 -5.49 -2.87
CA GLN A 81 -22.07 -6.91 -3.16
C GLN A 81 -21.20 -7.64 -2.12
N SER A 82 -20.07 -7.07 -1.75
CA SER A 82 -19.22 -7.60 -0.67
C SER A 82 -19.96 -7.63 0.67
N ILE A 83 -20.66 -6.55 1.05
CA ILE A 83 -21.46 -6.53 2.29
C ILE A 83 -22.57 -7.56 2.28
N LYS A 84 -23.24 -7.76 1.14
CA LYS A 84 -24.31 -8.77 1.02
C LYS A 84 -23.79 -10.20 1.15
N MET A 85 -22.61 -10.49 0.62
CA MET A 85 -22.03 -11.83 0.62
C MET A 85 -21.30 -12.17 1.91
N PHE A 86 -20.59 -11.21 2.50
CA PHE A 86 -19.67 -11.46 3.61
C PHE A 86 -20.02 -10.72 4.90
N GLY A 87 -21.05 -9.88 4.88
CA GLY A 87 -21.32 -8.94 5.97
C GLY A 87 -20.33 -7.78 5.99
N THR A 88 -20.45 -6.94 7.01
CA THR A 88 -19.55 -5.83 7.25
C THR A 88 -18.31 -6.31 8.04
N THR A 89 -17.13 -5.78 7.71
CA THR A 89 -15.87 -6.16 8.38
C THR A 89 -15.60 -5.32 9.63
N ASP A 90 -16.53 -4.45 10.04
CA ASP A 90 -16.39 -3.53 11.17
C ASP A 90 -16.36 -4.23 12.54
N ASN A 91 -16.65 -5.54 12.59
CA ASN A 91 -16.66 -6.33 13.83
C ASN A 91 -15.67 -7.51 13.83
N TYR A 92 -14.56 -7.42 13.08
CA TYR A 92 -13.46 -8.39 13.26
C TYR A 92 -12.69 -8.04 14.53
N MET A 93 -13.08 -8.67 15.64
CA MET A 93 -12.38 -8.55 16.90
C MET A 93 -11.02 -9.24 16.75
N SER A 94 -9.95 -8.45 16.55
CA SER A 94 -8.57 -8.94 16.62
C SER A 94 -8.21 -9.23 18.08
N GLN A 95 -8.83 -10.25 18.68
CA GLN A 95 -8.33 -10.78 19.95
C GLN A 95 -6.95 -11.37 19.66
N GLY A 96 -5.91 -10.60 20.03
CA GLY A 96 -4.56 -11.10 20.08
C GLY A 96 -4.54 -12.26 21.05
N VAL A 97 -4.52 -13.48 20.54
CA VAL A 97 -4.20 -14.66 21.35
C VAL A 97 -2.77 -14.44 21.81
N SER A 98 -2.58 -13.97 23.05
CA SER A 98 -1.26 -13.85 23.65
C SER A 98 -0.70 -15.27 23.77
N PHE A 99 0.18 -15.65 22.85
CA PHE A 99 0.97 -16.86 22.99
C PHE A 99 2.03 -16.58 24.06
N SER A 100 1.70 -16.82 25.33
CA SER A 100 2.68 -16.91 26.39
C SER A 100 3.48 -18.19 26.16
N PRO A 101 4.79 -18.13 25.87
CA PRO A 101 5.62 -19.32 25.91
C PRO A 101 5.73 -19.71 27.38
N LEU A 102 5.08 -20.81 27.77
CA LEU A 102 5.38 -21.46 29.04
C LEU A 102 6.84 -21.92 28.98
N TYR A 103 7.71 -21.19 29.67
CA TYR A 103 9.10 -21.53 29.90
C TYR A 103 9.18 -22.88 30.64
N GLY A 104 9.49 -23.95 29.90
CA GLY A 104 9.96 -25.22 30.44
C GLY A 104 11.48 -25.20 30.55
N HIS A 105 11.99 -24.81 31.72
CA HIS A 105 13.40 -24.86 32.09
C HIS A 105 13.79 -26.32 32.39
N HIS A 106 14.67 -26.93 31.61
CA HIS A 106 15.58 -27.97 32.13
C HIS A 106 16.88 -28.04 31.33
N LYS A 107 17.94 -27.44 31.88
CA LYS A 107 19.34 -27.70 31.51
C LYS A 107 19.70 -29.12 31.93
N LEU A 108 20.29 -29.92 31.04
CA LEU A 108 21.32 -30.90 31.40
C LEU A 108 22.47 -30.86 30.39
N TYR A 109 23.62 -30.42 30.91
CA TYR A 109 25.02 -30.73 30.59
C TYR A 109 25.34 -31.42 29.24
N SER A 110 26.12 -30.79 28.34
CA SER A 110 27.60 -30.70 28.33
C SER A 110 28.30 -32.05 28.19
N GLY A 111 28.90 -32.32 27.02
CA GLY A 111 29.75 -33.49 26.83
C GLY A 111 30.27 -33.72 25.41
N MET A 112 31.26 -32.91 25.03
CA MET A 112 32.44 -33.23 24.20
C MET A 112 32.33 -34.00 22.86
N GLN A 113 33.01 -33.38 21.89
CA GLN A 113 33.45 -33.89 20.60
C GLN A 113 34.22 -35.22 20.68
N LYS A 114 34.04 -36.07 19.66
CA LYS A 114 35.04 -36.42 18.64
C LYS A 114 34.35 -37.11 17.47
#